data_AF-A0A352AP91-F1
#
_entry.id   AF-A0A352AP91-F1
#
_cell.length_a   1.000
_cell.length_b   1.000
_cell.length_c   1.000
_cell.angle_alpha   90.00
_cell.angle_beta   90.00
_cell.angle_gamma   90.00
#
_symmetry.space_group_name_H-M   'P 1'
#
loop_
_entity.id
_entity.type
_entity.pdbx_description
1 polymer ?
#
loop_
_entity_poly.entity_id
_entity_poly.type
_entity_poly.pdbx_seq_one_letter_code
_entity_poly.pdbx_strand_id
1 'polypeptide(L)'
;AEAYAKEVRLLLYLWDMGSSDVQKGKLTERLKRQKETAKDYQDTYKTLEKAEAIALSNHKVSLLMPKGLQRLREGLKSEKFQFDSVIGAKTANALLRWMRQQGTSSSEAMSNGVAAPARAGKTAQGAIASYQEFQQVALEVYDQLNRDYNLDNLVPIYR
;
A
#
# COMPACT_ATOMS: atom_id res chain seq x y z
N ALA A 1 -20.28 -8.55 -14.69
CA ALA A 1 -19.90 -8.69 -13.27
C ALA A 1 -18.61 -9.51 -13.11
N GLU A 2 -18.56 -10.72 -13.66
CA GLU A 2 -17.41 -11.63 -13.48
C GLU A 2 -16.07 -11.09 -14.03
N ALA A 3 -16.07 -10.46 -15.21
CA ALA A 3 -14.86 -9.84 -15.77
C ALA A 3 -14.26 -8.77 -14.84
N TYR A 4 -15.12 -7.94 -14.25
CA TYR A 4 -14.70 -6.93 -13.28
C TYR A 4 -14.14 -7.57 -12.00
N ALA A 5 -14.76 -8.65 -11.52
CA ALA A 5 -14.23 -9.39 -10.38
C ALA A 5 -12.85 -10.02 -10.67
N LYS A 6 -12.61 -10.48 -11.90
CA LYS A 6 -11.29 -10.97 -12.35
C LYS A 6 -10.24 -9.86 -12.34
N GLU A 7 -10.59 -8.65 -12.80
CA GLU A 7 -9.69 -7.47 -12.74
C GLU A 7 -9.26 -7.16 -11.30
N VAL A 8 -10.22 -7.04 -10.38
CA VAL A 8 -9.93 -6.66 -8.99
C VAL A 8 -9.11 -7.75 -8.28
N ARG A 9 -9.42 -9.03 -8.50
CA ARG A 9 -8.64 -10.15 -7.95
C ARG A 9 -7.21 -10.16 -8.48
N LEU A 10 -7.03 -9.89 -9.77
CA LEU A 10 -5.71 -9.82 -10.40
C LEU A 10 -4.86 -8.73 -9.77
N LEU A 11 -5.42 -7.52 -9.66
CA LEU A 11 -4.73 -6.39 -9.03
C LEU A 11 -4.40 -6.68 -7.55
N LEU A 12 -5.31 -7.32 -6.80
CA LEU A 12 -5.09 -7.67 -5.40
C LEU A 12 -3.92 -8.66 -5.24
N TYR A 13 -3.87 -9.71 -6.07
CA TYR A 13 -2.78 -10.68 -6.02
C TYR A 13 -1.46 -10.12 -6.51
N LEU A 14 -1.49 -9.28 -7.55
CA LEU A 14 -0.30 -8.59 -8.04
C LEU A 14 0.29 -7.68 -6.95
N TRP A 15 -0.58 -6.97 -6.21
CA TRP A 15 -0.19 -6.18 -5.05
C TRP A 15 0.40 -7.04 -3.91
N ASP A 16 -0.26 -8.14 -3.52
CA ASP A 16 0.25 -9.02 -2.44
C ASP A 16 1.55 -9.73 -2.80
N MET A 17 1.89 -9.85 -4.09
CA MET A 17 3.15 -10.42 -4.57
C MET A 17 4.30 -9.39 -4.66
N GLY A 18 4.07 -8.13 -4.29
CA GLY A 18 5.11 -7.11 -4.24
C GLY A 18 5.08 -6.10 -5.39
N SER A 19 4.02 -6.08 -6.21
CA SER A 19 3.75 -5.07 -7.25
C SER A 19 4.78 -4.92 -8.37
N SER A 20 5.94 -5.56 -8.31
CA SER A 20 6.98 -5.49 -9.35
C SER A 20 7.35 -6.88 -9.88
N ASP A 21 7.48 -6.97 -11.20
CA ASP A 21 8.13 -8.06 -11.93
C ASP A 21 7.60 -9.48 -11.62
N VAL A 22 6.30 -9.59 -11.38
CA VAL A 22 5.65 -10.86 -11.05
C VAL A 22 5.50 -11.72 -12.30
N GLN A 23 5.96 -12.97 -12.25
CA GLN A 23 5.78 -13.91 -13.35
C GLN A 23 4.29 -14.20 -13.61
N LYS A 24 3.85 -14.01 -14.86
CA LYS A 24 2.46 -14.22 -15.31
C LYS A 24 1.97 -15.64 -15.02
N GLY A 25 2.84 -16.64 -15.14
CA GLY A 25 2.54 -18.03 -14.80
C GLY A 25 2.19 -18.19 -13.31
N LYS A 26 3.06 -17.71 -12.42
CA LYS A 26 2.84 -17.76 -10.96
C LYS A 26 1.61 -16.97 -10.52
N LEU A 27 1.38 -15.80 -11.12
CA LEU A 27 0.19 -14.99 -10.87
C LEU A 27 -1.06 -15.76 -11.26
N THR A 28 -1.09 -16.33 -12.47
CA THR A 28 -2.22 -17.11 -12.97
C THR A 28 -2.47 -18.36 -12.14
N GLU A 29 -1.44 -19.06 -11.67
CA GLU A 29 -1.60 -20.21 -10.77
C GLU A 29 -2.25 -19.84 -9.43
N ARG A 30 -2.01 -18.62 -8.96
CA ARG A 30 -2.60 -18.10 -7.73
C ARG A 30 -4.03 -17.58 -7.93
N LEU A 31 -4.33 -17.09 -9.13
CA LEU A 31 -5.66 -16.60 -9.51
C LEU A 31 -6.62 -17.73 -9.88
N LYS A 32 -6.15 -18.73 -10.63
CA LYS A 32 -7.01 -19.72 -11.28
C LYS A 32 -7.87 -20.45 -10.25
N ARG A 33 -9.18 -20.41 -10.46
CA ARG A 33 -10.12 -21.35 -9.85
C ARG A 33 -10.08 -22.69 -10.59
N GLN A 34 -10.68 -23.73 -10.02
CA GLN A 34 -10.68 -25.07 -10.63
C GLN A 34 -11.21 -25.13 -12.07
N LYS A 35 -12.08 -24.19 -12.47
CA LYS A 35 -12.65 -24.10 -13.82
C LYS A 35 -12.05 -23.00 -14.69
N GLU A 36 -11.02 -22.30 -14.22
CA GLU A 36 -10.40 -21.17 -14.94
C GLU A 36 -9.01 -21.54 -15.45
N THR A 37 -8.66 -20.98 -16.60
CA THR A 37 -7.41 -21.19 -17.30
C THR A 37 -6.67 -19.88 -17.53
N ALA A 38 -5.39 -19.96 -17.91
CA ALA A 38 -4.60 -18.77 -18.25
C ALA A 38 -5.18 -17.94 -19.40
N LYS A 39 -5.97 -18.57 -20.29
CA LYS A 39 -6.60 -17.90 -21.41
C LYS A 39 -7.72 -16.96 -20.96
N ASP A 40 -8.47 -17.34 -19.92
CA ASP A 40 -9.60 -16.56 -19.39
C ASP A 40 -9.16 -15.21 -18.80
N TYR A 41 -7.88 -15.08 -18.47
CA TYR A 41 -7.28 -13.85 -17.94
C TYR A 41 -6.60 -13.00 -19.01
N GLN A 42 -6.42 -13.48 -20.25
CA GLN A 42 -5.72 -12.71 -21.29
C GLN A 42 -6.41 -11.38 -21.59
N ASP A 43 -7.74 -11.38 -21.66
CA ASP A 43 -8.50 -10.16 -21.92
C ASP A 43 -8.44 -9.21 -20.72
N THR A 44 -8.44 -9.75 -19.49
CA THR A 44 -8.23 -8.96 -18.26
C THR A 44 -6.88 -8.25 -18.28
N TYR A 45 -5.79 -8.94 -18.67
CA TYR A 45 -4.47 -8.33 -18.79
C TYR A 45 -4.47 -7.18 -19.81
N LYS A 46 -5.09 -7.38 -20.99
CA LYS A 46 -5.19 -6.34 -22.02
C LYS A 46 -6.00 -5.13 -21.54
N THR A 47 -7.11 -5.34 -20.85
CA THR A 47 -7.94 -4.25 -20.31
C THR A 47 -7.18 -3.44 -19.26
N LEU A 48 -6.47 -4.11 -18.36
CA LEU A 48 -5.69 -3.45 -17.31
C LEU A 48 -4.45 -2.72 -17.86
N GLU A 49 -3.84 -3.25 -18.92
CA GLU A 49 -2.74 -2.60 -19.64
C GLU A 49 -3.22 -1.33 -20.35
N LYS A 50 -4.35 -1.40 -21.07
CA LYS A 50 -5.00 -0.22 -21.68
C LYS A 50 -5.39 0.84 -20.67
N ALA A 51 -5.78 0.42 -19.47
CA ALA A 51 -6.09 1.32 -18.36
C ALA A 51 -4.85 1.86 -17.63
N GLU A 52 -3.63 1.53 -18.11
CA GLU A 52 -2.35 1.89 -17.49
C GLU A 52 -2.26 1.50 -16.00
N ALA A 53 -3.01 0.46 -15.61
CA ALA A 53 -3.02 -0.09 -14.26
C ALA A 53 -1.88 -1.09 -14.05
N ILE A 54 -1.47 -1.77 -15.13
CA ILE A 54 -0.37 -2.73 -15.13
C ILE A 54 0.55 -2.52 -16.33
N ALA A 55 1.79 -2.96 -16.21
CA ALA A 55 2.73 -3.09 -17.31
C ALA A 55 2.99 -4.59 -17.58
N LEU A 56 2.93 -4.98 -18.86
CA LEU A 56 3.29 -6.32 -19.30
C LEU A 56 4.70 -6.28 -19.91
N SER A 57 5.57 -7.19 -19.48
CA SER A 57 6.91 -7.34 -20.06
C SER A 57 7.20 -8.82 -20.26
N ASN A 58 7.15 -9.29 -21.51
CA ASN A 58 7.28 -10.70 -21.87
C ASN A 58 6.41 -11.63 -20.99
N HIS A 59 7.03 -12.27 -19.98
CA HIS A 59 6.38 -13.19 -19.04
C HIS A 59 6.16 -12.59 -17.65
N LYS A 60 6.36 -11.29 -17.47
CA LYS A 60 6.23 -10.55 -16.22
C LYS A 60 5.09 -9.54 -16.28
N VAL A 61 4.53 -9.26 -15.12
CA VAL A 61 3.45 -8.30 -14.90
C VAL A 61 3.85 -7.45 -13.70
N SER A 62 3.74 -6.14 -13.85
CA SER A 62 4.03 -5.17 -12.79
C SER A 62 2.82 -4.26 -12.59
N LEU A 63 2.54 -3.87 -11.35
CA LEU A 63 1.51 -2.90 -11.02
C LEU A 63 2.08 -1.50 -11.29
N LEU A 64 1.42 -0.70 -12.13
CA LEU A 64 1.84 0.67 -12.39
C LEU A 64 1.34 1.57 -11.27
N MET A 65 2.24 2.18 -10.52
CA MET A 65 1.87 3.18 -9.51
C MET A 65 1.81 4.58 -10.13
N PRO A 66 0.85 5.46 -9.74
CA PRO A 66 -0.21 5.24 -8.74
C PRO A 66 -1.50 4.60 -9.31
N LYS A 67 -1.67 4.59 -10.64
CA LYS A 67 -2.94 4.24 -11.33
C LYS A 67 -3.46 2.84 -10.98
N GLY A 68 -2.59 1.83 -10.96
CA GLY A 68 -2.94 0.45 -10.62
C GLY A 68 -3.44 0.29 -9.18
N LEU A 69 -2.83 1.01 -8.23
CA LEU A 69 -3.27 0.99 -6.84
C LEU A 69 -4.60 1.74 -6.65
N GLN A 70 -4.79 2.85 -7.37
CA GLN A 70 -6.08 3.55 -7.40
C GLN A 70 -7.18 2.65 -7.95
N ARG A 71 -6.92 1.97 -9.07
CA ARG A 71 -7.87 1.05 -9.69
C ARG A 71 -8.22 -0.12 -8.77
N LEU A 72 -7.25 -0.67 -8.03
CA LEU A 72 -7.49 -1.68 -7.01
C LEU A 72 -8.39 -1.14 -5.90
N ARG A 73 -8.12 0.08 -5.40
CA ARG A 73 -8.90 0.71 -4.34
C ARG A 73 -10.35 0.97 -4.76
N GLU A 74 -10.55 1.51 -5.96
CA GLU A 74 -11.88 1.73 -6.53
C GLU A 74 -12.61 0.39 -6.74
N GLY A 75 -11.87 -0.62 -7.23
CA GLY A 75 -12.34 -1.98 -7.41
C GLY A 75 -12.91 -2.60 -6.14
N LEU A 76 -12.14 -2.54 -5.05
CA LEU A 76 -12.53 -3.13 -3.76
C LEU A 76 -13.63 -2.36 -3.04
N LYS A 77 -13.81 -1.06 -3.34
CA LYS A 77 -14.91 -0.24 -2.79
C LYS A 77 -16.22 -0.35 -3.58
N SER A 78 -16.17 -0.87 -4.80
CA SER A 78 -17.35 -0.95 -5.66
C SER A 78 -18.28 -2.07 -5.21
N GLU A 79 -19.58 -1.79 -5.08
CA GLU A 79 -20.62 -2.81 -4.86
C GLU A 79 -20.68 -3.86 -5.98
N LYS A 80 -20.14 -3.54 -7.17
CA LYS A 80 -20.03 -4.46 -8.29
C LYS A 80 -19.03 -5.58 -8.03
N PHE A 81 -18.12 -5.41 -7.07
CA PHE A 81 -17.14 -6.40 -6.69
C PHE A 81 -17.66 -7.24 -5.52
N GLN A 82 -17.90 -8.53 -5.80
CA GLN A 82 -18.24 -9.50 -4.78
C GLN A 82 -17.63 -10.86 -5.11
N PHE A 83 -17.40 -11.66 -4.07
CA PHE A 83 -17.08 -13.06 -4.24
C PHE A 83 -18.38 -13.85 -4.39
N ASP A 84 -18.53 -14.47 -5.55
CA ASP A 84 -19.62 -15.34 -5.98
C ASP A 84 -19.55 -16.76 -5.38
N SER A 85 -18.42 -17.12 -4.79
CA SER A 85 -18.14 -18.46 -4.25
C SER A 85 -17.11 -18.40 -3.13
N VAL A 86 -16.94 -19.52 -2.43
CA VAL A 86 -15.96 -19.68 -1.35
C VAL A 86 -14.57 -19.25 -1.82
N ILE A 87 -13.96 -18.35 -1.06
CA ILE A 87 -12.60 -17.86 -1.33
C ILE A 87 -11.57 -18.72 -0.61
N GLY A 88 -10.40 -18.87 -1.23
CA GLY A 88 -9.28 -19.54 -0.60
C GLY A 88 -8.56 -18.66 0.42
N ALA A 89 -7.83 -19.27 1.36
CA ALA A 89 -7.06 -18.58 2.38
C ALA A 89 -6.08 -17.55 1.79
N LYS A 90 -5.48 -17.83 0.62
CA LYS A 90 -4.57 -16.90 -0.07
C LYS A 90 -5.27 -15.57 -0.43
N THR A 91 -6.50 -15.63 -0.96
CA THR A 91 -7.29 -14.44 -1.31
C THR A 91 -7.70 -13.67 -0.06
N ALA A 92 -8.21 -14.38 0.95
CA ALA A 92 -8.65 -13.78 2.19
C ALA A 92 -7.49 -13.08 2.93
N ASN A 93 -6.33 -13.73 3.01
CA ASN A 93 -5.14 -13.17 3.64
C ASN A 93 -4.58 -11.96 2.89
N ALA A 94 -4.58 -11.99 1.55
CA ALA A 94 -4.20 -10.83 0.74
C ALA A 94 -5.14 -9.65 0.98
N LEU A 95 -6.45 -9.89 1.02
CA LEU A 95 -7.44 -8.84 1.32
C LEU A 95 -7.27 -8.28 2.73
N LEU A 96 -7.06 -9.12 3.74
CA LEU A 96 -6.79 -8.70 5.12
C LEU A 96 -5.53 -7.84 5.22
N ARG A 97 -4.46 -8.21 4.50
CA ARG A 97 -3.23 -7.41 4.42
C ARG A 97 -3.49 -6.06 3.77
N TRP A 98 -4.24 -6.03 2.67
CA TRP A 98 -4.60 -4.80 1.98
C TRP A 98 -5.40 -3.87 2.90
N MET A 99 -6.43 -4.39 3.57
CA MET A 99 -7.26 -3.61 4.51
C MET A 99 -6.44 -3.07 5.68
N ARG A 100 -5.52 -3.86 6.25
CA ARG A 100 -4.61 -3.37 7.29
C ARG A 100 -3.73 -2.23 6.80
N GLN A 101 -3.15 -2.36 5.61
CA GLN A 101 -2.32 -1.29 5.04
C GLN A 101 -3.14 -0.01 4.79
N GLN A 102 -4.37 -0.13 4.26
CA GLN A 102 -5.24 1.04 4.11
C GLN A 102 -5.64 1.64 5.46
N GLY A 103 -5.93 0.79 6.46
CA GLY A 103 -6.26 1.20 7.82
C GLY A 103 -5.10 1.93 8.50
N THR A 104 -3.86 1.47 8.32
CA THR A 104 -2.66 2.16 8.85
C THR A 104 -2.42 3.50 8.16
N SER A 105 -2.65 3.59 6.84
CA SER A 105 -2.63 4.87 6.12
C SER A 105 -3.80 5.81 6.50
N SER A 106 -4.83 5.29 7.16
CA SER A 106 -5.98 6.07 7.68
C SER A 106 -5.86 6.39 9.18
N SER A 107 -5.07 5.60 9.93
CA SER A 107 -4.94 5.71 11.38
C SER A 107 -3.84 6.68 11.83
N GLU A 108 -3.04 7.23 10.91
CA GLU A 108 -2.33 8.49 11.18
C GLU A 108 -3.31 9.68 11.26
N ALA A 109 -4.56 9.53 10.81
CA ALA A 109 -5.61 10.53 10.96
C ALA A 109 -6.63 10.21 12.07
N MET A 110 -6.54 9.07 12.78
CA MET A 110 -7.52 8.73 13.82
C MET A 110 -6.95 7.79 14.89
N SER A 111 -6.14 8.32 15.81
CA SER A 111 -5.96 7.75 17.14
C SER A 111 -6.02 8.85 18.22
N ASN A 112 -7.24 9.20 18.59
CA ASN A 112 -7.58 9.71 19.91
C ASN A 112 -8.61 8.70 20.48
N GLY A 113 -8.41 7.99 21.58
CA GLY A 113 -7.28 7.92 22.48
C GLY A 113 -7.52 6.86 23.55
N VAL A 114 -6.45 6.45 24.23
CA VAL A 114 -6.43 6.37 25.70
C VAL A 114 -5.01 6.62 26.19
N ALA A 115 -4.85 7.83 26.76
CA ALA A 115 -3.92 8.27 27.79
C ALA A 115 -2.39 8.19 27.57
N ALA A 116 -1.82 9.28 27.07
CA ALA A 116 -0.70 9.96 27.74
C ALA A 116 -0.79 11.48 27.42
N PRO A 117 -0.62 12.40 28.39
CA PRO A 117 -0.80 13.82 28.14
C PRO A 117 0.48 14.38 27.49
N ALA A 118 0.53 14.40 26.16
CA ALA A 118 1.57 15.12 25.43
C ALA A 118 1.01 16.42 24.87
N ARG A 119 1.66 17.50 25.26
CA ARG A 119 1.28 18.91 25.10
C ARG A 119 1.07 19.29 23.64
N ALA A 120 0.06 20.14 23.44
CA ALA A 120 -0.23 20.82 22.18
C ALA A 120 1.01 21.55 21.64
N GLY A 121 1.36 21.28 20.38
CA GLY A 121 2.47 21.95 19.71
C GLY A 121 2.56 21.63 18.22
N LYS A 122 1.80 22.39 17.41
CA LYS A 122 2.06 22.77 16.00
C LYS A 122 2.08 21.66 14.94
N THR A 123 0.91 21.54 14.29
CA THR A 123 0.68 21.45 12.84
C THR A 123 1.79 20.84 11.97
N ALA A 124 1.47 19.66 11.43
CA ALA A 124 2.09 19.06 10.26
C ALA A 124 2.28 20.08 9.12
N GLN A 125 3.51 20.54 8.96
CA GLN A 125 3.98 21.16 7.72
C GLN A 125 4.55 20.05 6.83
N GLY A 126 4.33 20.20 5.52
CA GLY A 126 4.37 19.15 4.51
C GLY A 126 5.60 18.24 4.52
N ALA A 127 5.43 17.08 3.90
CA ALA A 127 6.50 16.13 3.65
C ALA A 127 7.77 16.86 3.21
N ILE A 128 8.85 16.64 3.95
CA ILE A 128 10.12 17.34 3.80
C ILE A 128 10.62 17.08 2.37
N ALA A 129 10.69 18.13 1.54
CA ALA A 129 10.84 17.98 0.10
C ALA A 129 12.31 17.70 -0.30
N SER A 130 13.25 17.96 0.61
CA SER A 130 14.68 17.74 0.36
C SER A 130 15.48 17.38 1.62
N TYR A 131 16.66 16.78 1.41
CA TYR A 131 17.58 16.45 2.49
C TYR A 131 18.09 17.68 3.24
N GLN A 132 18.26 18.82 2.55
CA GLN A 132 18.68 20.07 3.19
C GLN A 132 17.60 20.63 4.12
N GLU A 133 16.33 20.55 3.74
CA GLU A 133 15.21 20.94 4.61
C GLU A 133 15.11 20.01 5.82
N PHE A 134 15.32 18.71 5.63
CA PHE A 134 15.36 17.74 6.72
C PHE A 134 16.45 18.09 7.73
N GLN A 135 17.65 18.42 7.24
CA GLN A 135 18.77 18.77 8.09
C GLN A 135 18.49 20.03 8.92
N GLN A 136 17.83 21.05 8.34
CA GLN A 136 17.45 22.24 9.08
C GLN A 136 16.40 21.96 10.16
N VAL A 137 15.35 21.21 9.82
CA VAL A 137 14.30 20.83 10.79
C VAL A 137 14.88 19.97 11.91
N ALA A 138 15.80 19.04 11.59
CA ALA A 138 16.45 18.20 12.59
C ALA A 138 17.30 19.02 13.58
N LEU A 139 18.03 20.03 13.09
CA LEU A 139 18.82 20.93 13.94
C LEU A 139 17.91 21.81 14.81
N GLU A 140 16.83 22.34 14.26
CA GLU A 140 15.88 23.16 15.02
C GLU A 140 15.20 22.35 16.14
N VAL A 141 14.80 21.10 15.85
CA VAL A 141 14.25 20.19 16.87
C VAL A 141 15.31 19.88 17.93
N TYR A 142 16.56 19.64 17.54
CA TYR A 142 17.65 19.40 18.48
C TYR A 142 17.88 20.59 19.42
N ASP A 143 17.96 21.80 18.87
CA ASP A 143 18.15 23.04 19.65
C ASP A 143 16.95 23.31 20.56
N GLN A 144 15.73 23.05 20.08
CA GLN A 144 14.52 23.17 20.89
C GLN A 144 14.50 22.14 22.03
N LEU A 145 14.88 20.88 21.77
CA LEU A 145 14.95 19.85 22.81
C LEU A 145 16.01 20.21 23.86
N ASN A 146 17.16 20.71 23.40
CA ASN A 146 18.25 21.11 24.26
C ASN A 146 17.86 22.30 25.15
N ARG A 147 17.13 23.28 24.59
CA ARG A 147 16.64 24.46 25.33
C ARG A 147 15.49 24.14 26.29
N ASP A 148 14.51 23.35 25.84
CA ASP A 148 13.27 23.11 26.59
C ASP A 148 13.48 22.06 27.70
N TYR A 149 14.47 21.17 27.56
CA TYR A 149 14.78 20.11 28.52
C TYR A 149 16.16 20.22 29.17
N ASN A 150 16.95 21.26 28.88
CA ASN A 150 18.32 21.47 29.40
C ASN A 150 19.09 20.14 29.51
N LEU A 151 19.29 19.49 28.37
CA LEU A 151 19.94 18.18 28.26
C LEU A 151 21.47 18.26 28.40
N ASP A 152 21.98 19.27 29.12
CA ASP A 152 23.39 19.43 29.51
C ASP A 152 23.97 18.18 30.21
N ASN A 153 23.11 17.26 30.66
CA ASN A 153 23.49 16.02 31.33
C ASN A 153 23.39 14.75 30.46
N LEU A 154 23.10 14.83 29.16
CA LEU A 154 23.01 13.62 28.30
C LEU A 154 24.31 13.21 27.58
N VAL A 155 25.48 13.68 28.01
CA VAL A 155 26.74 12.94 27.80
C VAL A 155 27.72 13.17 28.96
N PRO A 156 28.19 12.11 29.62
CA PRO A 156 29.63 11.94 29.74
C PRO A 156 30.02 10.50 29.39
N ILE A 157 30.24 10.21 28.10
CA ILE A 157 30.90 8.96 27.68
C ILE A 157 32.34 9.22 27.19
N TYR A 158 32.88 10.43 27.38
CA TYR A 158 34.33 10.67 27.32
C TYR A 158 34.74 11.68 28.39
N ARG A 159 35.08 11.17 29.57
CA ARG A 159 36.09 11.76 30.44
C ARG A 159 37.12 10.69 30.75
#